data_AF-A0A8T4QKL0-F1
#
_entry.id   AF-A0A8T4QKL0-F1
#
_cell.length_a   1.000
_cell.length_b   1.000
_cell.length_c   1.000
_cell.angle_alpha   90.00
_cell.angle_beta   90.00
_cell.angle_gamma   90.00
#
_symmetry.space_group_name_H-M   'P 1'
#
loop_
_entity.id
_entity.type
_entity.pdbx_description
1 polymer ?
#
loop_
_entity_poly.entity_id
_entity_poly.type
_entity_poly.pdbx_seq_one_letter_code
_entity_poly.pdbx_strand_id
1 'polypeptide(L)'
;MNKEMEIWKRTLIKLEEEIKQLNNQKIILINILIELSRRKNTKLKDLLELKEEISYLDGWIKAYSKSIKEYKNKLNEVEQRSKRRIAQDFIQKPLVKYTAPLIVLLLIITSLFLLKPSTTGYAVLSKETIYNESLNFRLNESGNYTWTLDKQGKISSIKATGSVIGNGTVKVYIEKYGKKYLIYQNK
;
A
#
# COMPACT_ATOMS: atom_id res chain seq x y z
N MET A 1 32.46 -6.69 -13.73
CA MET A 1 31.81 -6.04 -14.88
C MET A 1 31.97 -4.52 -14.89
N ASN A 2 31.92 -3.81 -13.74
CA ASN A 2 32.01 -2.35 -13.72
C ASN A 2 33.41 -1.78 -14.09
N LYS A 3 34.50 -2.50 -13.75
CA LYS A 3 35.87 -2.00 -13.93
C LYS A 3 36.31 -1.86 -15.40
N GLU A 4 35.95 -2.80 -16.27
CA GLU A 4 36.31 -2.74 -17.70
C GLU A 4 35.56 -1.61 -18.44
N MET A 5 34.29 -1.42 -18.11
CA MET A 5 33.48 -0.33 -18.67
C MET A 5 34.05 1.04 -18.30
N GLU A 6 34.49 1.21 -17.05
CA GLU A 6 35.16 2.43 -16.60
C GLU A 6 36.49 2.67 -17.33
N ILE A 7 37.27 1.61 -17.58
CA ILE A 7 38.50 1.72 -18.38
C ILE A 7 38.16 2.20 -19.80
N TRP A 8 37.17 1.61 -20.47
CA TRP A 8 36.80 2.01 -21.83
C TRP A 8 36.28 3.43 -21.91
N LYS A 9 35.47 3.89 -20.93
CA LYS A 9 35.01 5.28 -20.86
C LYS A 9 36.18 6.26 -20.74
N ARG A 10 37.17 5.96 -19.89
CA ARG A 10 38.36 6.80 -19.74
C ARG A 10 39.19 6.83 -21.02
N THR A 11 39.39 5.68 -21.67
CA THR A 11 40.08 5.60 -22.96
C THR A 11 39.35 6.40 -24.04
N LEU A 12 38.01 6.34 -24.06
CA LEU A 12 37.19 7.10 -25.01
C LEU A 12 37.38 8.61 -24.84
N ILE A 13 37.30 9.10 -23.60
CA ILE A 13 37.52 10.52 -23.27
C ILE A 13 38.92 10.97 -23.73
N LYS A 14 39.95 10.16 -23.42
CA LYS A 14 41.32 10.44 -23.83
C LYS A 14 41.46 10.54 -25.36
N LEU A 15 40.89 9.61 -26.11
CA LEU A 15 40.93 9.62 -27.57
C LEU A 15 40.15 10.79 -28.18
N GLU A 16 39.01 11.16 -27.60
CA GLU A 16 38.22 12.32 -28.03
C GLU A 16 39.01 13.63 -27.82
N GLU A 17 39.77 13.72 -26.72
CA GLU A 17 40.64 14.86 -26.45
C GLU A 17 41.87 14.91 -27.37
N GLU A 18 42.49 13.76 -27.67
CA GLU A 18 43.58 13.67 -28.65
C GLU A 18 43.12 14.10 -30.05
N ILE A 19 41.94 13.66 -30.51
CA ILE A 19 41.36 14.14 -31.79
C ILE A 19 41.13 15.65 -31.77
N LYS A 20 40.67 16.21 -30.66
CA LYS A 20 40.45 17.65 -30.54
C LYS A 20 41.77 18.41 -30.67
N GLN A 21 42.84 17.94 -30.04
CA GLN A 21 44.17 18.53 -30.14
C GLN A 21 44.72 18.45 -31.58
N LEU A 22 44.61 17.28 -32.22
CA LEU A 22 45.05 17.10 -33.62
C LEU A 22 44.27 18.00 -34.59
N ASN A 23 42.95 18.14 -34.41
CA ASN A 23 42.15 19.05 -35.22
C ASN A 23 42.58 20.51 -35.05
N ASN A 24 42.86 20.94 -33.82
CA ASN A 24 43.36 22.29 -33.57
C ASN A 24 44.71 22.53 -34.26
N GLN A 25 45.64 21.59 -34.16
CA GLN A 25 46.92 21.65 -34.87
C GLN A 25 46.73 21.73 -36.39
N LYS A 26 45.87 20.87 -36.94
CA LYS A 26 45.52 20.88 -38.36
C LYS A 26 44.99 22.24 -38.83
N ILE A 27 44.09 22.86 -38.05
CA ILE A 27 43.55 24.18 -38.36
C ILE A 27 44.66 25.24 -38.41
N ILE A 28 45.60 25.21 -37.46
CA ILE A 28 46.75 26.12 -37.44
C ILE A 28 47.59 25.94 -38.71
N LEU A 29 47.93 24.70 -39.08
CA LEU A 29 48.72 24.41 -40.28
C LEU A 29 47.99 24.84 -41.56
N ILE A 30 46.67 24.63 -41.65
CA ILE A 30 45.86 25.10 -42.78
C ILE A 30 45.93 26.63 -42.90
N ASN A 31 45.81 27.36 -41.79
CA ASN A 31 45.90 28.82 -41.80
C ASN A 31 47.29 29.30 -42.28
N ILE A 32 48.36 28.67 -41.79
CA ILE A 32 49.73 28.96 -42.23
C ILE A 32 49.87 28.68 -43.73
N LEU A 33 49.38 27.54 -44.22
CA LEU A 33 49.41 27.18 -45.64
C LEU A 33 48.68 28.22 -46.50
N ILE A 34 47.51 28.71 -46.04
CA ILE A 34 46.74 29.75 -46.74
C ILE A 34 47.53 31.08 -46.79
N GLU A 35 48.13 31.49 -45.68
CA GLU A 35 48.95 32.72 -45.62
C GLU A 35 50.18 32.64 -46.53
N LEU A 36 50.89 31.51 -46.52
CA LEU A 36 52.06 31.27 -47.35
C LEU A 36 51.70 31.19 -48.84
N SER A 37 50.54 30.63 -49.18
CA SER A 37 50.06 30.57 -50.56
C SER A 37 49.72 31.95 -51.15
N ARG A 38 49.43 32.94 -50.30
CA ARG A 38 49.17 34.34 -50.74
C ARG A 38 50.44 35.13 -51.03
N ARG A 39 51.59 34.72 -50.50
CA ARG A 39 52.87 35.42 -50.71
C ARG A 39 53.46 35.00 -52.07
N LYS A 40 53.85 35.96 -52.91
CA LYS A 40 54.35 35.71 -54.28
C LYS A 40 55.73 35.03 -54.35
N ASN A 41 56.49 34.98 -53.26
CA ASN A 41 57.89 34.52 -53.23
C ASN A 41 58.12 33.26 -52.37
N THR A 42 57.07 32.53 -52.03
CA THR A 42 57.21 31.35 -51.15
C THR A 42 57.80 30.17 -51.92
N LYS A 43 58.75 29.45 -51.30
CA LYS A 43 59.34 28.27 -51.92
C LYS A 43 58.27 27.17 -52.01
N LEU A 44 58.12 26.58 -53.20
CA LEU A 44 57.18 25.48 -53.44
C LEU A 44 57.40 24.30 -52.47
N LYS A 45 58.65 24.07 -52.08
CA LYS A 45 59.04 23.04 -51.12
C LYS A 45 58.32 23.19 -49.77
N ASP A 46 58.29 24.40 -49.21
CA ASP A 46 57.69 24.69 -47.90
C ASP A 46 56.16 24.43 -47.93
N LEU A 47 55.50 24.71 -49.06
CA LEU A 47 54.07 24.42 -49.24
C LEU A 47 53.80 22.91 -49.34
N LEU A 48 54.73 22.15 -49.92
CA LEU A 48 54.59 20.70 -50.05
C LEU A 48 54.76 20.02 -48.69
N GLU A 49 55.77 20.41 -47.92
CA GLU A 49 56.01 19.88 -46.56
C GLU A 49 54.79 20.09 -45.65
N LEU A 50 54.18 21.28 -45.66
CA LEU A 50 52.95 21.54 -44.90
C LEU A 50 51.75 20.69 -45.36
N LYS A 51 51.62 20.44 -46.67
CA LYS A 51 50.55 19.58 -47.20
C LYS A 51 50.73 18.13 -46.77
N GLU A 52 51.96 17.64 -46.75
CA GLU A 52 52.29 16.30 -46.25
C GLU A 52 51.97 16.17 -44.76
N GLU A 53 52.31 17.18 -43.96
CA GLU A 53 52.00 17.18 -42.52
C GLU A 53 50.49 17.22 -42.24
N ILE A 54 49.72 18.04 -42.98
CA ILE A 54 48.26 18.06 -42.88
C ILE A 54 47.69 16.69 -43.26
N SER A 55 48.21 16.06 -44.31
CA SER A 55 47.78 14.72 -44.74
C SER A 55 48.08 13.66 -43.68
N TYR A 56 49.23 13.75 -43.02
CA TYR A 56 49.62 12.89 -41.91
C TYR A 56 48.66 13.03 -40.72
N LEU A 57 48.31 14.26 -40.31
CA LEU A 57 47.34 14.52 -39.25
C LEU A 57 45.96 13.92 -39.59
N ASP A 58 45.53 14.03 -40.85
CA ASP A 58 44.28 13.42 -41.31
C ASP A 58 44.27 11.90 -41.17
N GLY A 59 45.41 11.26 -41.44
CA GLY A 59 45.60 9.83 -41.20
C GLY A 59 45.36 9.45 -39.74
N TRP A 60 45.93 10.20 -38.80
CA TRP A 60 45.76 9.98 -37.36
C TRP A 60 44.34 10.23 -36.88
N ILE A 61 43.73 11.34 -37.29
CA ILE A 61 42.33 11.66 -36.95
C ILE A 61 41.40 10.54 -37.44
N LYS A 62 41.64 10.02 -38.64
CA LYS A 62 40.89 8.89 -39.20
C LYS A 62 41.11 7.60 -38.40
N ALA A 63 42.34 7.30 -37.98
CA ALA A 63 42.63 6.13 -37.17
C ALA A 63 41.94 6.21 -35.79
N TYR A 64 42.03 7.35 -35.10
CA TYR A 64 41.40 7.53 -33.79
C TYR A 64 39.88 7.56 -33.86
N SER A 65 39.29 8.19 -34.88
CA SER A 65 37.82 8.17 -35.05
C SER A 65 37.29 6.74 -35.24
N LYS A 66 38.04 5.88 -35.93
CA LYS A 66 37.73 4.45 -36.04
C LYS A 66 37.79 3.77 -34.67
N SER A 67 38.86 3.96 -33.90
CA SER A 67 38.99 3.39 -32.55
C SER A 67 37.86 3.86 -31.61
N ILE A 68 37.50 5.14 -31.64
CA ILE A 68 36.37 5.68 -30.87
C ILE A 68 35.08 4.97 -31.24
N LYS A 69 34.82 4.77 -32.54
CA LYS A 69 33.63 4.05 -33.01
C LYS A 69 33.58 2.61 -32.46
N GLU A 70 34.71 1.91 -32.47
CA GLU A 70 34.82 0.56 -31.91
C GLU A 70 34.54 0.53 -30.40
N TYR A 71 35.09 1.48 -29.63
CA TYR A 71 34.81 1.58 -28.20
C TYR A 71 33.35 1.93 -27.90
N LYS A 72 32.72 2.84 -28.67
CA LYS A 72 31.29 3.15 -28.52
C LYS A 72 30.42 1.92 -28.77
N ASN A 73 30.74 1.13 -29.79
CA ASN A 73 30.03 -0.12 -30.07
C ASN A 73 30.16 -1.13 -28.91
N LYS A 74 31.38 -1.34 -28.39
CA LYS A 74 31.60 -2.23 -27.24
C LYS A 74 30.83 -1.77 -25.99
N LEU A 75 30.77 -0.47 -25.73
CA LEU A 75 30.01 0.09 -24.61
C LEU A 75 28.50 -0.16 -24.77
N ASN A 76 27.97 0.08 -25.97
CA ASN A 76 26.56 -0.17 -26.28
C ASN A 76 26.20 -1.65 -26.15
N GLU A 77 27.07 -2.57 -26.59
CA GLU A 77 26.85 -4.01 -26.43
C GLU A 77 26.76 -4.42 -24.95
N VAL A 78 27.66 -3.91 -24.10
CA VAL A 78 27.63 -4.19 -22.66
C VAL A 78 26.37 -3.62 -22.01
N GLU A 79 25.95 -2.41 -22.39
CA GLU A 79 24.72 -1.80 -21.89
C GLU A 79 23.47 -2.57 -22.34
N GLN A 80 23.43 -3.04 -23.60
CA GLN A 80 22.32 -3.88 -24.05
C GLN A 80 22.29 -5.22 -23.32
N ARG A 81 23.45 -5.85 -23.07
CA ARG A 81 23.53 -7.08 -22.29
C ARG A 81 23.05 -6.88 -20.86
N SER A 82 23.39 -5.77 -20.21
CA SER A 82 22.92 -5.49 -18.84
C SER A 82 21.40 -5.28 -18.81
N LYS A 83 20.82 -4.53 -19.75
CA LYS A 83 19.37 -4.35 -19.89
C LYS A 83 18.65 -5.69 -20.11
N ARG A 84 19.19 -6.55 -20.98
CA ARG A 84 18.63 -7.89 -21.21
C ARG A 84 18.67 -8.77 -19.97
N ARG A 85 19.77 -8.75 -19.21
CA ARG A 85 19.86 -9.51 -17.93
C ARG A 85 18.84 -9.04 -16.92
N ILE A 86 18.70 -7.72 -16.75
CA ILE A 86 17.68 -7.15 -15.86
C ILE A 86 16.28 -7.59 -16.30
N ALA A 87 15.96 -7.48 -17.59
CA ALA A 87 14.68 -7.92 -18.12
C ALA A 87 14.44 -9.43 -17.93
N GLN A 88 15.47 -10.26 -18.13
CA GLN A 88 15.40 -11.70 -17.88
C GLN A 88 15.19 -12.00 -16.39
N ASP A 89 15.88 -11.31 -15.49
CA ASP A 89 15.71 -11.47 -14.04
C ASP A 89 14.30 -11.09 -13.58
N PHE A 90 13.66 -10.11 -14.24
CA PHE A 90 12.26 -9.76 -13.99
C PHE A 90 11.28 -10.84 -14.49
N ILE A 91 11.56 -11.48 -15.62
CA ILE A 91 10.69 -12.54 -16.18
C ILE A 91 10.88 -13.87 -15.43
N GLN A 92 12.08 -14.16 -14.93
CA GLN A 92 12.40 -15.44 -14.29
C GLN A 92 12.06 -15.49 -12.79
N LYS A 93 11.86 -14.36 -12.12
CA LYS A 93 11.36 -14.39 -10.73
C LYS A 93 9.94 -14.95 -10.74
N PRO A 94 9.68 -16.13 -10.16
CA PRO A 94 8.35 -16.70 -10.17
C PRO A 94 7.47 -15.84 -9.26
N LEU A 95 6.74 -14.88 -9.85
CA LEU A 95 5.64 -14.17 -9.17
C LEU A 95 4.62 -15.16 -8.58
N VAL A 96 4.63 -16.42 -9.06
CA VAL A 96 3.88 -17.57 -8.57
C VAL A 96 3.99 -17.78 -7.05
N LYS A 97 5.10 -17.39 -6.40
CA LYS A 97 5.23 -17.59 -4.94
C LYS A 97 4.19 -16.79 -4.14
N TYR A 98 3.70 -15.67 -4.69
CA TYR A 98 2.73 -14.80 -4.02
C TYR A 98 1.33 -14.85 -4.64
N THR A 99 1.13 -15.48 -5.81
CA THR A 99 -0.19 -15.58 -6.42
C THR A 99 -1.13 -16.47 -5.61
N ALA A 100 -0.64 -17.62 -5.12
CA ALA A 100 -1.43 -18.56 -4.33
C ALA A 100 -2.03 -17.94 -3.04
N PRO A 101 -1.25 -17.32 -2.13
CA PRO A 101 -1.82 -16.71 -0.93
C PRO A 101 -2.77 -15.54 -1.24
N LEU A 102 -2.53 -14.81 -2.34
CA LEU A 102 -3.38 -13.68 -2.75
C LEU A 102 -4.75 -14.16 -3.27
N ILE A 103 -4.79 -15.27 -4.01
CA ILE A 103 -6.04 -15.93 -4.43
C ILE A 103 -6.81 -16.43 -3.20
N VAL A 104 -6.13 -17.06 -2.24
CA VAL A 104 -6.76 -17.54 -1.00
C VAL A 104 -7.36 -16.38 -0.20
N LEU A 105 -6.63 -15.26 -0.07
CA LEU A 105 -7.13 -14.06 0.61
C LEU A 105 -8.37 -13.49 -0.09
N LEU A 106 -8.35 -13.43 -1.43
CA LEU A 106 -9.49 -12.96 -2.23
C LEU A 106 -10.74 -13.82 -1.99
N LEU A 107 -10.56 -15.15 -1.93
CA LEU A 107 -11.64 -16.11 -1.66
C LEU A 107 -12.24 -15.93 -0.26
N ILE A 108 -11.41 -15.70 0.76
CA ILE A 108 -11.89 -15.42 2.13
C ILE A 108 -12.74 -14.16 2.13
N ILE A 109 -12.25 -13.08 1.53
CA ILE A 109 -12.98 -11.81 1.45
C ILE A 109 -14.32 -12.01 0.73
N THR A 110 -14.32 -12.66 -0.44
CA THR A 110 -15.57 -12.93 -1.19
C THR A 110 -16.55 -13.78 -0.39
N SER A 111 -16.09 -14.79 0.36
CA SER A 111 -16.96 -15.60 1.21
C SER A 111 -17.65 -14.77 2.31
N LEU A 112 -16.94 -13.82 2.94
CA LEU A 112 -17.50 -12.96 3.98
C LEU A 112 -18.59 -12.03 3.42
N PHE A 113 -18.40 -11.51 2.20
CA PHE A 113 -19.38 -10.65 1.54
C PHE A 113 -20.61 -11.42 1.03
N LEU A 114 -20.43 -12.64 0.50
CA LEU A 114 -21.52 -13.45 -0.04
C LEU A 114 -22.36 -14.12 1.05
N LEU A 115 -21.72 -14.60 2.12
CA LEU A 115 -22.41 -15.36 3.17
C LEU A 115 -23.16 -14.48 4.17
N LYS A 116 -22.99 -13.14 4.11
CA LYS A 116 -23.64 -12.13 4.97
C LYS A 116 -24.05 -12.71 6.33
N PRO A 117 -23.09 -13.00 7.22
CA PRO A 117 -23.38 -13.73 8.45
C PRO A 117 -24.52 -13.02 9.18
N SER A 118 -25.68 -13.67 9.26
CA SER A 118 -26.78 -13.19 10.08
C SER A 118 -26.28 -13.26 11.50
N THR A 119 -26.04 -12.12 12.14
CA THR A 119 -25.67 -12.00 13.54
C THR A 119 -26.75 -12.67 14.40
N THR A 120 -26.59 -13.98 14.64
CA THR A 120 -27.49 -14.74 15.51
C THR A 120 -27.16 -14.40 16.96
N GLY A 121 -27.87 -13.39 17.48
CA GLY A 121 -28.24 -13.27 18.89
C GLY A 121 -27.15 -12.83 19.87
N TYR A 122 -27.22 -11.57 20.32
CA TYR A 122 -26.64 -11.13 21.58
C TYR A 122 -27.43 -11.77 22.73
N ALA A 123 -26.93 -12.85 23.32
CA ALA A 123 -27.56 -13.48 24.48
C ALA A 123 -27.20 -12.68 25.75
N VAL A 124 -28.03 -11.72 26.14
CA VAL A 124 -27.90 -11.04 27.43
C VAL A 124 -28.52 -11.94 28.51
N LEU A 125 -27.67 -12.62 29.28
CA LEU A 125 -28.04 -13.37 30.48
C LEU A 125 -28.52 -12.39 31.57
N SER A 126 -29.78 -12.00 31.51
CA SER A 126 -30.45 -11.26 32.58
C SER A 126 -30.87 -12.26 33.66
N LYS A 127 -30.25 -12.23 34.84
CA LYS A 127 -30.62 -13.11 35.96
C LYS A 127 -31.89 -12.58 36.62
N GLU A 128 -33.06 -13.06 36.20
CA GLU A 128 -34.33 -12.77 36.86
C GLU A 128 -34.43 -13.54 38.19
N THR A 129 -34.68 -12.85 39.30
CA THR A 129 -34.88 -13.47 40.61
C THR A 129 -36.36 -13.51 40.95
N ILE A 130 -36.92 -14.71 41.12
CA ILE A 130 -38.32 -14.91 41.53
C ILE A 130 -38.37 -15.00 43.06
N TYR A 131 -39.27 -14.24 43.69
CA TYR A 131 -39.52 -14.28 45.13
C TYR A 131 -40.97 -14.68 45.40
N ASN A 132 -41.16 -15.68 46.27
CA ASN A 132 -42.47 -16.20 46.66
C ASN A 132 -42.66 -16.00 48.16
N GLU A 133 -43.76 -15.36 48.55
CA GLU A 133 -44.13 -15.10 49.95
C GLU A 133 -45.57 -15.60 50.20
N SER A 134 -45.77 -16.38 51.27
CA SER A 134 -47.10 -16.83 51.68
C SER A 134 -47.61 -15.97 52.83
N LEU A 135 -48.73 -15.29 52.62
CA LEU A 135 -49.31 -14.38 53.62
C LEU A 135 -50.13 -15.10 54.71
N ASN A 136 -50.51 -16.37 54.48
CA ASN A 136 -51.31 -17.21 55.40
C ASN A 136 -52.48 -16.45 56.07
N PHE A 137 -53.10 -15.54 55.34
CA PHE A 137 -54.07 -14.58 55.86
C PHE A 137 -55.50 -15.04 55.58
N ARG A 138 -56.37 -14.98 56.58
CA ARG A 138 -57.80 -15.32 56.48
C ARG A 138 -58.64 -14.22 57.13
N LEU A 139 -59.56 -13.65 56.37
CA LEU A 139 -60.58 -12.72 56.86
C LEU A 139 -61.91 -13.46 56.98
N ASN A 140 -62.46 -13.49 58.18
CA ASN A 140 -63.79 -14.05 58.44
C ASN A 140 -64.89 -12.97 58.42
N GLU A 141 -64.51 -11.69 58.42
CA GLU A 141 -65.40 -10.52 58.45
C GLU A 141 -64.86 -9.42 57.52
N SER A 142 -65.66 -8.38 57.29
CA SER A 142 -65.25 -7.21 56.51
C SER A 142 -64.00 -6.57 57.10
N GLY A 143 -62.93 -6.50 56.32
CA GLY A 143 -61.65 -5.95 56.77
C GLY A 143 -60.73 -5.56 55.63
N ASN A 144 -59.67 -4.84 55.97
CA ASN A 144 -58.62 -4.44 55.04
C ASN A 144 -57.28 -5.00 55.52
N TYR A 145 -56.45 -5.44 54.58
CA TYR A 145 -55.09 -5.89 54.85
C TYR A 145 -54.11 -5.20 53.92
N THR A 146 -53.03 -4.68 54.48
CA THR A 146 -51.96 -4.03 53.73
C THR A 146 -50.73 -4.91 53.81
N TRP A 147 -50.31 -5.46 52.67
CA TRP A 147 -49.05 -6.17 52.54
C TRP A 147 -47.95 -5.21 52.08
N THR A 148 -46.81 -5.26 52.75
CA THR A 148 -45.60 -4.50 52.40
C THR A 148 -44.49 -5.49 52.09
N LEU A 149 -43.89 -5.37 50.91
CA LEU A 149 -42.77 -6.21 50.48
C LEU A 149 -41.55 -6.03 51.38
N ASP A 150 -41.01 -7.13 51.87
CA ASP A 150 -39.80 -7.13 52.71
C ASP A 150 -38.54 -6.71 51.92
N LYS A 151 -38.47 -7.10 50.63
CA LYS A 151 -37.33 -6.76 49.75
C LYS A 151 -37.65 -5.61 48.81
N GLN A 152 -36.83 -4.56 48.90
CA GLN A 152 -36.89 -3.41 48.00
C GLN A 152 -36.12 -3.69 46.70
N GLY A 153 -36.67 -3.27 45.56
CA GLY A 153 -36.03 -3.45 44.25
C GLY A 153 -36.93 -3.05 43.09
N LYS A 154 -36.39 -3.15 41.87
CA LYS A 154 -37.19 -2.96 40.65
C LYS A 154 -38.02 -4.21 40.39
N ILE A 155 -39.32 -4.11 40.59
CA ILE A 155 -40.25 -5.22 40.37
C ILE A 155 -40.72 -5.17 38.91
N SER A 156 -40.49 -6.24 38.17
CA SER A 156 -41.00 -6.41 36.80
C SER A 156 -42.46 -6.88 36.79
N SER A 157 -42.85 -7.74 37.74
CA SER A 157 -44.20 -8.32 37.82
C SER A 157 -44.57 -8.72 39.25
N ILE A 158 -45.87 -8.66 39.58
CA ILE A 158 -46.44 -9.16 40.84
C ILE A 158 -47.56 -10.13 40.50
N LYS A 159 -47.62 -11.27 41.19
CA LYS A 159 -48.71 -12.24 41.11
C LYS A 159 -49.26 -12.48 42.51
N ALA A 160 -50.56 -12.30 42.68
CA ALA A 160 -51.28 -12.65 43.90
C ALA A 160 -52.31 -13.74 43.59
N THR A 161 -52.43 -14.72 44.48
CA THR A 161 -53.36 -15.85 44.34
C THR A 161 -54.11 -16.06 45.66
N GLY A 162 -55.40 -16.32 45.59
CA GLY A 162 -56.25 -16.56 46.75
C GLY A 162 -57.60 -17.14 46.36
N SER A 163 -58.46 -17.41 47.34
CA SER A 163 -59.82 -17.90 47.13
C SER A 163 -60.80 -17.15 48.01
N VAL A 164 -62.03 -16.98 47.52
CA VAL A 164 -63.15 -16.38 48.26
C VAL A 164 -64.15 -17.51 48.54
N ILE A 165 -64.59 -17.64 49.79
CA ILE A 165 -65.57 -18.65 50.21
C ILE A 165 -66.86 -17.92 50.58
N GLY A 166 -68.00 -18.33 49.99
CA GLY A 166 -69.30 -17.68 50.17
C GLY A 166 -69.52 -16.48 49.22
N ASN A 167 -70.44 -15.57 49.59
CA ASN A 167 -70.87 -14.44 48.74
C ASN A 167 -70.11 -13.13 49.05
N GLY A 168 -68.82 -13.23 49.38
CA GLY A 168 -67.98 -12.09 49.73
C GLY A 168 -67.47 -11.32 48.51
N THR A 169 -67.23 -10.02 48.68
CA THR A 169 -66.56 -9.18 47.68
C THR A 169 -65.14 -8.84 48.14
N VAL A 170 -64.19 -8.98 47.22
CA VAL A 170 -62.76 -8.73 47.39
C VAL A 170 -62.33 -7.74 46.32
N LYS A 171 -61.53 -6.75 46.75
CA LYS A 171 -60.86 -5.79 45.88
C LYS A 171 -59.38 -5.77 46.23
N VAL A 172 -58.54 -5.86 45.21
CA VAL A 172 -57.08 -5.84 45.36
C VAL A 172 -56.55 -4.58 44.71
N TYR A 173 -55.73 -3.85 45.47
CA TYR A 173 -55.14 -2.59 45.03
C TYR A 173 -53.61 -2.68 45.08
N ILE A 174 -52.95 -1.99 44.15
CA ILE A 174 -51.54 -1.63 44.26
C ILE A 174 -51.47 -0.15 44.65
N GLU A 175 -50.69 0.16 45.68
CA GLU A 175 -50.41 1.53 46.08
C GLU A 175 -49.00 1.95 45.65
N LYS A 176 -48.90 3.08 44.95
CA LYS A 176 -47.62 3.66 44.54
C LYS A 176 -47.67 5.17 44.72
N TYR A 177 -46.74 5.70 45.53
CA TYR A 177 -46.66 7.14 45.86
C TYR A 177 -47.98 7.72 46.37
N GLY A 178 -48.67 7.01 47.28
CA GLY A 178 -49.94 7.43 47.86
C GLY A 178 -51.16 7.32 46.95
N LYS A 179 -51.01 6.80 45.72
CA LYS A 179 -52.11 6.56 44.78
C LYS A 179 -52.45 5.08 44.74
N LYS A 180 -53.74 4.75 44.90
CA LYS A 180 -54.26 3.38 44.84
C LYS A 180 -54.81 3.06 43.45
N TYR A 181 -54.41 1.91 42.92
CA TYR A 181 -54.82 1.40 41.62
C TYR A 181 -55.53 0.06 41.83
N LEU A 182 -56.81 -0.03 41.44
CA LEU A 182 -57.56 -1.29 41.49
C LEU A 182 -57.03 -2.23 40.41
N ILE A 183 -56.51 -3.39 40.82
CA ILE A 183 -55.97 -4.40 39.88
C ILE A 183 -56.88 -5.63 39.75
N TYR A 184 -57.73 -5.87 40.73
CA TYR A 184 -58.68 -6.98 40.71
C TYR A 184 -59.89 -6.71 41.59
N GLN A 185 -61.06 -7.16 41.14
CA GLN A 185 -62.30 -7.21 41.93
C GLN A 185 -63.10 -8.46 41.53
N ASN A 186 -63.57 -9.25 42.49
CA ASN A 186 -64.58 -10.27 42.19
C ASN A 186 -65.99 -9.69 42.30
N LYS A 187 -66.92 -10.26 41.54
CA LYS A 187 -68.35 -9.99 41.64
C LYS A 187 -69.01 -11.08 42.46
#